data_AF-A0A535IP12-F1
#
_entry.id   AF-A0A535IP12-F1
#
_cell.length_a   1.000
_cell.length_b   1.000
_cell.length_c   1.000
_cell.angle_alpha   90.00
_cell.angle_beta   90.00
_cell.angle_gamma   90.00
#
_symmetry.space_group_name_H-M   'P 1'
#
loop_
_entity.id
_entity.type
_entity.pdbx_description
1 polymer ?
#
loop_
_entity_poly.entity_id
_entity_poly.type
_entity_poly.pdbx_seq_one_letter_code
_entity_poly.pdbx_strand_id
1 'polypeptide(L)'
;MNVCMAAIEKLQKQIGVELQQEAKIFIYRTRNDMLAALPSKGQTADAFLTVLGELAGPNTVLLLGGDPNVDNTTYHELSHLVVHLATTNPLIGGVNIPAWLDEGLSMYNQQTVESGYTNALNRALQSDSLISVRSLTAVPGQPDQVILFYGESYSLVKYLTETYSKEKMVQLLGVFKRGALVDDALKEVYGFGVQELDNRWRASLGAAPRDASTPSGATQPNPPAQPNQPAQPNPAPAAPFSCACLSGALFLSLWWFIQRSSAT
;
A
#
# COMPACT_ATOMS: atom_id res chain seq x y z
N MET A 1 7.86 8.07 -23.78
CA MET A 1 8.30 8.55 -22.45
C MET A 1 8.37 7.33 -21.55
N ASN A 2 9.48 7.10 -20.84
CA ASN A 2 9.61 5.99 -19.89
C ASN A 2 8.54 6.14 -18.78
N VAL A 3 7.81 5.08 -18.44
CA VAL A 3 6.73 5.08 -17.42
C VAL A 3 7.21 5.68 -16.09
N CYS A 4 8.45 5.39 -15.70
CA CYS A 4 9.07 5.96 -14.49
C CYS A 4 9.16 7.49 -14.57
N MET A 5 9.59 8.04 -15.71
CA MET A 5 9.68 9.49 -15.90
C MET A 5 8.30 10.13 -15.91
N ALA A 6 7.31 9.49 -16.55
CA ALA A 6 5.94 9.99 -16.56
C ALA A 6 5.29 9.98 -15.16
N ALA A 7 5.61 8.98 -14.34
CA ALA A 7 5.18 8.91 -12.94
C ALA A 7 5.80 10.03 -12.10
N ILE A 8 7.12 10.25 -12.22
CA ILE A 8 7.82 11.31 -11.50
C ILE A 8 7.32 12.70 -11.94
N GLU A 9 7.18 12.94 -13.25
CA GLU A 9 6.69 14.23 -13.77
C GLU A 9 5.26 14.52 -13.30
N LYS A 10 4.39 13.51 -13.30
CA LYS A 10 3.02 13.64 -12.78
C LYS A 10 3.04 14.05 -11.30
N LEU A 11 3.88 13.39 -10.48
CA LEU A 11 4.05 13.73 -9.07
C LEU A 11 4.60 15.15 -8.91
N GLN A 12 5.72 15.49 -9.55
CA GLN A 12 6.31 16.83 -9.50
C GLN A 12 5.28 17.92 -9.80
N LYS A 13 4.44 17.72 -10.83
CA LYS A 13 3.37 18.64 -11.20
C LYS A 13 2.21 18.69 -10.19
N GLN A 14 1.89 17.57 -9.54
CA GLN A 14 0.74 17.46 -8.64
C GLN A 14 1.05 17.84 -7.20
N ILE A 15 2.22 17.47 -6.70
CA ILE A 15 2.65 17.66 -5.30
C ILE A 15 3.76 18.70 -5.15
N GLY A 16 4.25 19.30 -6.25
CA GLY A 16 5.21 20.41 -6.20
C GLY A 16 6.57 20.03 -5.61
N VAL A 17 6.88 18.73 -5.54
CA VAL A 17 8.12 18.21 -4.98
C VAL A 17 9.01 17.75 -6.12
N GLU A 18 10.19 18.36 -6.25
CA GLU A 18 11.22 17.91 -7.16
C GLU A 18 12.09 16.80 -6.55
N LEU A 19 12.41 15.79 -7.36
CA LEU A 19 13.34 14.74 -6.98
C LEU A 19 14.76 15.34 -6.89
N GLN A 20 15.26 15.55 -5.67
CA GLN A 20 16.58 16.15 -5.43
C GLN A 20 17.74 15.14 -5.52
N GLN A 21 17.43 13.84 -5.62
CA GLN A 21 18.40 12.75 -5.64
C GLN A 21 17.98 11.67 -6.61
N GLU A 22 18.95 10.96 -7.19
CA GLU A 22 18.66 9.89 -8.14
C GLU A 22 17.84 8.76 -7.50
N ALA A 23 16.77 8.35 -8.18
CA ALA A 23 15.97 7.18 -7.83
C ALA A 23 16.61 5.94 -8.46
N LYS A 24 16.85 4.91 -7.65
CA LYS A 24 17.32 3.60 -8.10
C LYS A 24 16.13 2.66 -8.21
N ILE A 25 15.83 2.20 -9.42
CA ILE A 25 14.70 1.32 -9.68
C ILE A 25 15.22 -0.02 -10.16
N PHE A 26 14.93 -1.08 -9.39
CA PHE A 26 15.29 -2.46 -9.72
C PHE A 26 14.04 -3.23 -10.12
N ILE A 27 14.01 -3.69 -11.38
CA ILE A 27 12.88 -4.44 -11.91
C ILE A 27 13.24 -5.92 -11.94
N TYR A 28 12.53 -6.72 -11.15
CA TYR A 28 12.71 -8.16 -11.05
C TYR A 28 11.76 -8.88 -11.99
N ARG A 29 12.27 -9.93 -12.65
CA ARG A 29 11.46 -10.75 -13.56
C ARG A 29 10.44 -11.60 -12.81
N THR A 30 10.80 -12.12 -11.64
CA THR A 30 9.95 -13.02 -10.85
C THR A 30 9.82 -12.54 -9.41
N ARG A 31 8.69 -12.88 -8.77
CA ARG A 31 8.43 -12.54 -7.37
C ARG A 31 9.49 -13.15 -6.45
N ASN A 32 9.94 -14.36 -6.73
CA ASN A 32 10.95 -15.05 -5.92
C ASN A 32 12.28 -14.29 -5.92
N ASP A 33 12.73 -13.79 -7.07
CA ASP A 33 13.96 -13.00 -7.16
C ASP A 33 13.82 -11.67 -6.41
N MET A 34 12.64 -11.04 -6.47
CA MET A 34 12.36 -9.79 -5.76
C MET A 34 12.36 -9.98 -4.24
N LEU A 35 11.66 -11.01 -3.75
CA LEU A 35 11.62 -11.30 -2.32
C LEU A 35 13.00 -11.66 -1.75
N ALA A 36 13.86 -12.32 -2.54
CA ALA A 36 15.23 -12.62 -2.12
C ALA A 36 16.10 -11.35 -1.90
N ALA A 37 15.70 -10.21 -2.46
CA ALA A 37 16.37 -8.93 -2.29
C ALA A 37 15.82 -8.08 -1.12
N LEU A 38 14.69 -8.48 -0.54
CA LEU A 38 14.07 -7.79 0.58
C LEU A 38 14.56 -8.37 1.92
N PRO A 39 14.74 -7.55 2.97
CA PRO A 39 14.93 -8.07 4.31
C PRO A 39 13.72 -8.93 4.69
N SER A 40 13.96 -10.16 5.16
CA SER A 40 12.88 -11.06 5.62
C SER A 40 12.00 -10.36 6.66
N LYS A 41 10.72 -10.16 6.37
CA LYS A 41 9.73 -9.63 7.34
C LYS A 41 9.09 -10.76 8.16
N GLY A 42 9.51 -12.01 7.91
CA GLY A 42 9.05 -13.22 8.59
C GLY A 42 8.14 -14.04 7.68
N GLN A 43 8.19 -15.38 7.82
CA GLN A 43 7.56 -16.32 6.87
C GLN A 43 6.07 -16.03 6.60
N THR A 44 5.31 -15.58 7.60
CA THR A 44 3.89 -15.25 7.47
C THR A 44 3.67 -13.94 6.70
N ALA A 45 4.45 -12.89 6.97
CA ALA A 45 4.32 -11.62 6.25
C ALA A 45 4.74 -11.77 4.77
N ASP A 46 5.81 -12.53 4.51
CA ASP A 46 6.35 -12.74 3.17
C ASP A 46 5.44 -13.65 2.30
N ALA A 47 4.65 -14.53 2.94
CA ALA A 47 3.71 -15.44 2.27
C ALA A 47 2.34 -14.82 1.95
N PHE A 48 1.86 -13.86 2.75
CA PHE A 48 0.53 -13.27 2.60
C PHE A 48 0.49 -11.91 1.92
N LEU A 49 1.62 -11.20 1.80
CA LEU A 49 1.69 -9.93 1.09
C LEU A 49 2.03 -10.15 -0.39
N THR A 50 1.11 -9.85 -1.30
CA THR A 50 1.45 -9.69 -2.72
C THR A 50 2.23 -8.38 -2.89
N VAL A 51 3.52 -8.41 -2.57
CA VAL A 51 4.43 -7.31 -2.87
C VAL A 51 4.62 -7.29 -4.39
N LEU A 52 4.08 -6.27 -5.05
CA LEU A 52 4.28 -6.00 -6.49
C LEU A 52 5.36 -4.94 -6.70
N GLY A 53 5.62 -4.13 -5.67
CA GLY A 53 6.74 -3.24 -5.56
C GLY A 53 7.00 -2.89 -4.09
N GLU A 54 8.17 -2.32 -3.81
CA GLU A 54 8.51 -1.85 -2.46
C GLU A 54 9.58 -0.76 -2.52
N LEU A 55 9.40 0.30 -1.72
CA LEU A 55 10.47 1.22 -1.35
C LEU A 55 11.43 0.55 -0.35
N ALA A 56 12.45 -0.15 -0.84
CA ALA A 56 13.40 -0.91 -0.01
C ALA A 56 14.54 -0.06 0.59
N GLY A 57 14.54 1.26 0.37
CA GLY A 57 15.51 2.17 0.96
C GLY A 57 15.22 3.63 0.64
N PRO A 58 16.05 4.58 1.13
CA PRO A 58 15.78 6.01 1.02
C PRO A 58 15.58 6.53 -0.40
N ASN A 59 16.14 5.84 -1.41
CA ASN A 59 15.99 6.18 -2.81
C ASN A 59 15.88 4.95 -3.73
N THR A 60 15.49 3.81 -3.18
CA THR A 60 15.54 2.53 -3.90
C THR A 60 14.17 1.88 -3.93
N VAL A 61 13.66 1.65 -5.14
CA VAL A 61 12.37 1.00 -5.41
C VAL A 61 12.61 -0.33 -6.10
N LEU A 62 11.95 -1.38 -5.64
CA LEU A 62 11.90 -2.69 -6.28
C LEU A 62 10.54 -2.84 -6.94
N LEU A 63 10.50 -3.43 -8.14
CA LEU A 63 9.27 -3.68 -8.90
C LEU A 63 9.26 -5.10 -9.45
N LEU A 64 8.10 -5.73 -9.47
CA LEU A 64 7.86 -6.98 -10.15
C LEU A 64 7.48 -6.72 -11.62
N GLY A 65 8.46 -6.82 -12.52
CA GLY A 65 8.29 -6.56 -13.95
C GLY A 65 7.39 -7.55 -14.70
N GLY A 66 7.18 -8.75 -14.14
CA GLY A 66 6.31 -9.76 -14.73
C GLY A 66 4.81 -9.53 -14.49
N ASP A 67 4.45 -8.53 -13.68
CA ASP A 67 3.06 -8.22 -13.37
C ASP A 67 2.40 -7.40 -14.50
N PRO A 68 1.16 -7.75 -14.95
CA PRO A 68 0.49 -7.00 -16.00
C PRO A 68 0.13 -5.56 -15.62
N ASN A 69 0.09 -5.22 -14.33
CA ASN A 69 -0.15 -3.88 -13.81
C ASN A 69 1.14 -3.20 -13.30
N VAL A 70 2.31 -3.65 -13.75
CA VAL A 70 3.61 -3.05 -13.34
C VAL A 70 3.65 -1.54 -13.57
N ASP A 71 3.02 -1.02 -14.63
CA ASP A 71 2.97 0.41 -14.87
C ASP A 71 2.23 1.12 -13.73
N ASN A 72 1.03 0.65 -13.36
CA ASN A 72 0.25 1.24 -12.27
C ASN A 72 0.97 1.10 -10.91
N THR A 73 1.64 -0.03 -10.69
CA THR A 73 2.50 -0.27 -9.52
C THR A 73 3.68 0.70 -9.50
N THR A 74 4.28 1.00 -10.66
CA THR A 74 5.36 1.99 -10.78
C THR A 74 4.90 3.39 -10.36
N TYR A 75 3.69 3.82 -10.77
CA TYR A 75 3.12 5.08 -10.29
C TYR A 75 2.90 5.09 -8.78
N HIS A 76 2.48 3.95 -8.21
CA HIS A 76 2.26 3.82 -6.78
C HIS A 76 3.57 3.92 -5.99
N GLU A 77 4.55 3.07 -6.28
CA GLU A 77 5.83 3.04 -5.53
C GLU A 77 6.66 4.32 -5.68
N LEU A 78 6.65 4.94 -6.87
CA LEU A 78 7.35 6.21 -7.07
C LEU A 78 6.69 7.36 -6.32
N SER A 79 5.39 7.27 -6.01
CA SER A 79 4.73 8.23 -5.13
C SER A 79 5.28 8.17 -3.73
N HIS A 80 5.40 6.96 -3.14
CA HIS A 80 6.04 6.79 -1.84
C HIS A 80 7.44 7.38 -1.83
N LEU A 81 8.26 7.06 -2.83
CA LEU A 81 9.60 7.62 -2.93
C LEU A 81 9.58 9.16 -2.89
N VAL A 82 8.80 9.80 -3.77
CA VAL A 82 8.79 11.28 -3.86
C VAL A 82 8.22 11.90 -2.59
N VAL A 83 7.14 11.35 -2.02
CA VAL A 83 6.53 11.84 -0.78
C VAL A 83 7.49 11.69 0.40
N HIS A 84 8.19 10.56 0.51
CA HIS A 84 9.17 10.31 1.57
C HIS A 84 10.35 11.27 1.45
N LEU A 85 10.83 11.56 0.23
CA LEU A 85 11.86 12.58 0.02
C LEU A 85 11.39 14.00 0.33
N ALA A 86 10.11 14.30 0.08
CA ALA A 86 9.52 15.58 0.42
C ALA A 86 9.43 15.81 1.93
N THR A 87 9.19 14.74 2.68
CA THR A 87 8.76 14.80 4.09
C THR A 87 9.81 14.27 5.07
N THR A 88 10.88 13.64 4.60
CA THR A 88 11.95 13.14 5.45
C THR A 88 12.60 14.27 6.23
N ASN A 89 12.74 14.07 7.54
CA ASN A 89 13.38 14.99 8.45
C ASN A 89 14.31 14.23 9.41
N PRO A 90 15.64 14.43 9.29
CA PRO A 90 16.62 13.77 10.15
C PRO A 90 16.45 14.05 11.65
N LEU A 91 15.87 15.21 12.02
CA LEU A 91 15.70 15.60 13.42
C LEU A 91 14.64 14.77 14.16
N ILE A 92 13.71 14.16 13.42
CA ILE A 92 12.64 13.30 13.96
C ILE A 92 12.83 11.83 13.59
N GLY A 93 14.00 11.47 13.04
CA GLY A 93 14.33 10.09 12.68
C GLY A 93 13.80 9.62 11.32
N GLY A 94 13.34 10.52 10.45
CA GLY A 94 12.95 10.17 9.07
C GLY A 94 11.58 10.72 8.66
N VAL A 95 10.78 9.87 8.02
CA VAL A 95 9.43 10.21 7.53
C VAL A 95 8.41 10.02 8.65
N ASN A 96 7.55 11.02 8.86
CA ASN A 96 6.47 10.97 9.84
C ASN A 96 5.20 11.60 9.26
N ILE A 97 4.47 10.82 8.47
CA ILE A 97 3.18 11.18 7.88
C ILE A 97 2.15 10.08 8.20
N PRO A 98 0.85 10.40 8.30
CA PRO A 98 -0.17 9.39 8.55
C PRO A 98 -0.31 8.44 7.35
N ALA A 99 -0.55 7.16 7.61
CA ALA A 99 -0.59 6.13 6.57
C ALA A 99 -1.60 6.45 5.45
N TRP A 100 -2.76 7.02 5.79
CA TRP A 100 -3.75 7.42 4.79
C TRP A 100 -3.27 8.46 3.79
N LEU A 101 -2.35 9.33 4.19
CA LEU A 101 -1.84 10.38 3.31
C LEU A 101 -0.82 9.78 2.34
N ASP A 102 0.08 8.94 2.85
CA ASP A 102 1.09 8.26 2.05
C ASP A 102 0.43 7.37 0.99
N GLU A 103 -0.44 6.47 1.44
CA GLU A 103 -1.14 5.51 0.59
C GLU A 103 -2.16 6.18 -0.32
N GLY A 104 -2.89 7.18 0.20
CA GLY A 104 -3.87 7.93 -0.58
C GLY A 104 -3.23 8.73 -1.71
N LEU A 105 -2.04 9.34 -1.49
CA LEU A 105 -1.28 10.02 -2.55
C LEU A 105 -0.75 9.04 -3.58
N SER A 106 -0.26 7.87 -3.16
CA SER A 106 0.16 6.79 -4.06
C SER A 106 -0.98 6.32 -4.96
N MET A 107 -2.15 6.08 -4.38
CA MET A 107 -3.37 5.72 -5.12
C MET A 107 -3.87 6.87 -6.01
N TYR A 108 -3.77 8.13 -5.58
CA TYR A 108 -4.18 9.28 -6.39
C TYR A 108 -3.29 9.48 -7.62
N ASN A 109 -2.02 9.10 -7.52
CA ASN A 109 -1.06 9.18 -8.62
C ASN A 109 -1.16 8.02 -9.62
N GLN A 110 -1.81 6.91 -9.27
CA GLN A 110 -2.06 5.80 -10.20
C GLN A 110 -2.80 6.25 -11.47
N GLN A 111 -2.70 5.43 -12.52
CA GLN A 111 -3.45 5.63 -13.75
C GLN A 111 -4.88 5.09 -13.61
N THR A 112 -5.04 4.00 -12.86
CA THR A 112 -6.32 3.36 -12.60
C THR A 112 -6.41 2.95 -11.15
N VAL A 113 -7.61 3.06 -10.58
CA VAL A 113 -7.92 2.59 -9.22
C VAL A 113 -8.78 1.35 -9.35
N GLU A 114 -8.39 0.27 -8.69
CA GLU A 114 -9.11 -1.00 -8.74
C GLU A 114 -10.53 -0.86 -8.17
N SER A 115 -11.49 -1.53 -8.81
CA SER A 115 -12.90 -1.47 -8.40
C SER A 115 -13.15 -2.02 -7.00
N GLY A 116 -12.26 -2.90 -6.50
CA GLY A 116 -12.32 -3.46 -5.15
C GLY A 116 -12.35 -2.38 -4.06
N TYR A 117 -11.53 -1.34 -4.20
CA TYR A 117 -11.44 -0.23 -3.25
C TYR A 117 -12.73 0.61 -3.23
N THR A 118 -13.23 0.99 -4.41
CA THR A 118 -14.49 1.73 -4.54
C THR A 118 -15.69 0.91 -4.02
N ASN A 119 -15.70 -0.40 -4.29
CA ASN A 119 -16.74 -1.29 -3.79
C ASN A 119 -16.70 -1.42 -2.26
N ALA A 120 -15.51 -1.50 -1.66
CA ALA A 120 -15.35 -1.53 -0.21
C ALA A 120 -15.85 -0.23 0.44
N LEU A 121 -15.45 0.93 -0.10
CA LEU A 121 -15.93 2.24 0.37
C LEU A 121 -17.45 2.35 0.30
N ASN A 122 -18.05 1.97 -0.84
CA ASN A 122 -19.50 2.01 -1.02
C ASN A 122 -20.25 1.10 -0.05
N ARG A 123 -19.73 -0.10 0.23
CA ARG A 123 -20.30 -0.98 1.26
C ARG A 123 -20.23 -0.33 2.64
N ALA A 124 -19.08 0.23 3.01
CA ALA A 124 -18.90 0.90 4.30
C ALA A 124 -19.78 2.14 4.47
N LEU A 125 -20.07 2.88 3.39
CA LEU A 125 -21.05 3.96 3.39
C LEU A 125 -22.47 3.45 3.67
N GLN A 126 -22.87 2.34 3.06
CA GLN A 126 -24.20 1.75 3.24
C GLN A 126 -24.41 1.18 4.65
N SER A 127 -23.34 0.65 5.27
CA SER A 127 -23.39 0.06 6.61
C SER A 127 -22.95 1.02 7.73
N ASP A 128 -22.72 2.30 7.44
CA ASP A 128 -22.14 3.30 8.36
C ASP A 128 -20.90 2.78 9.13
N SER A 129 -20.02 2.08 8.42
CA SER A 129 -18.86 1.40 8.98
C SER A 129 -17.54 1.94 8.43
N LEU A 130 -17.53 3.20 7.98
CA LEU A 130 -16.29 3.88 7.57
C LEU A 130 -15.28 3.89 8.72
N ILE A 131 -14.00 3.77 8.41
CA ILE A 131 -12.92 3.96 9.38
C ILE A 131 -12.84 5.48 9.67
N SER A 132 -12.52 5.85 10.90
CA SER A 132 -12.26 7.27 11.20
C SER A 132 -10.92 7.74 10.66
N VAL A 133 -10.82 9.00 10.23
CA VAL A 133 -9.55 9.60 9.80
C VAL A 133 -8.47 9.47 10.89
N ARG A 134 -8.88 9.53 12.16
CA ARG A 134 -7.98 9.25 13.30
C ARG A 134 -7.42 7.83 13.25
N SER A 135 -8.25 6.83 12.99
CA SER A 135 -7.85 5.43 12.87
C SER A 135 -7.08 5.11 11.60
N LEU A 136 -7.30 5.87 10.51
CA LEU A 136 -6.57 5.72 9.25
C LEU A 136 -5.09 6.16 9.33
N THR A 137 -4.59 6.61 10.49
CA THR A 137 -3.17 6.97 10.68
C THR A 137 -2.24 5.74 10.61
N ALA A 138 -2.79 4.53 10.77
CA ALA A 138 -2.06 3.27 10.64
C ALA A 138 -2.86 2.26 9.79
N VAL A 139 -2.13 1.39 9.07
CA VAL A 139 -2.73 0.31 8.28
C VAL A 139 -3.40 -0.71 9.23
N PRO A 140 -4.66 -1.11 9.00
CA PRO A 140 -5.33 -2.12 9.82
C PRO A 140 -4.66 -3.51 9.71
N GLY A 141 -4.72 -4.29 10.79
CA GLY A 141 -4.18 -5.66 10.79
C GLY A 141 -5.10 -6.73 10.19
N GLN A 142 -6.35 -6.39 9.86
CA GLN A 142 -7.34 -7.33 9.32
C GLN A 142 -7.44 -7.18 7.79
N PRO A 143 -7.30 -8.25 6.99
CA PRO A 143 -7.26 -8.16 5.52
C PRO A 143 -8.44 -7.40 4.89
N ASP A 144 -9.67 -7.66 5.34
CA ASP A 144 -10.86 -6.97 4.81
C ASP A 144 -10.86 -5.47 5.12
N GLN A 145 -10.26 -5.06 6.24
CA GLN A 145 -10.10 -3.65 6.60
C GLN A 145 -8.97 -2.98 5.81
N VAL A 146 -7.97 -3.73 5.33
CA VAL A 146 -6.90 -3.19 4.48
C VAL A 146 -7.46 -2.68 3.15
N ILE A 147 -8.35 -3.45 2.50
CA ILE A 147 -8.98 -3.02 1.24
C ILE A 147 -9.81 -1.75 1.47
N LEU A 148 -10.58 -1.69 2.57
CA LEU A 148 -11.33 -0.47 2.92
C LEU A 148 -10.39 0.70 3.21
N PHE A 149 -9.31 0.48 3.94
CA PHE A 149 -8.29 1.48 4.24
C PHE A 149 -7.73 2.12 2.97
N TYR A 150 -7.37 1.33 1.94
CA TYR A 150 -6.91 1.87 0.66
C TYR A 150 -7.99 2.70 -0.03
N GLY A 151 -9.24 2.23 -0.03
CA GLY A 151 -10.37 2.95 -0.62
C GLY A 151 -10.68 4.28 0.08
N GLU A 152 -10.66 4.30 1.41
CA GLU A 152 -10.87 5.52 2.19
C GLU A 152 -9.70 6.49 2.08
N SER A 153 -8.45 5.99 2.09
CA SER A 153 -7.24 6.82 1.93
C SER A 153 -7.24 7.53 0.58
N TYR A 154 -7.53 6.80 -0.51
CA TYR A 154 -7.71 7.40 -1.84
C TYR A 154 -8.83 8.44 -1.85
N SER A 155 -10.01 8.10 -1.30
CA SER A 155 -11.17 9.00 -1.25
C SER A 155 -10.87 10.29 -0.48
N LEU A 156 -10.19 10.19 0.65
CA LEU A 156 -9.84 11.30 1.52
C LEU A 156 -8.81 12.23 0.87
N VAL A 157 -7.74 11.68 0.29
CA VAL A 157 -6.73 12.47 -0.43
C VAL A 157 -7.34 13.14 -1.66
N LYS A 158 -8.21 12.43 -2.40
CA LYS A 158 -8.96 13.00 -3.52
C LYS A 158 -9.83 14.17 -3.04
N TYR A 159 -10.59 14.00 -1.96
CA TYR A 159 -11.42 15.04 -1.37
C TYR A 159 -10.60 16.29 -0.99
N LEU A 160 -9.49 16.12 -0.27
CA LEU A 160 -8.62 17.23 0.11
C LEU A 160 -8.06 17.96 -1.12
N THR A 161 -7.60 17.21 -2.11
CA THR A 161 -6.97 17.77 -3.31
C THR A 161 -7.96 18.52 -4.19
N GLU A 162 -9.14 17.95 -4.42
CA GLU A 162 -10.16 18.51 -5.32
C GLU A 162 -10.96 19.64 -4.67
N THR A 163 -11.17 19.59 -3.35
CA THR A 163 -11.95 20.61 -2.62
C THR A 163 -11.10 21.82 -2.22
N TYR A 164 -9.85 21.60 -1.80
CA TYR A 164 -9.01 22.64 -1.20
C TYR A 164 -7.82 23.07 -2.03
N SER A 165 -7.58 22.44 -3.19
CA SER A 165 -6.45 22.63 -4.11
C SER A 165 -5.22 21.76 -3.85
N LYS A 166 -4.43 21.57 -4.91
CA LYS A 166 -3.14 20.87 -4.88
C LYS A 166 -2.11 21.66 -4.08
N GLU A 167 -2.15 22.98 -4.16
CA GLU A 167 -1.24 23.88 -3.46
C GLU A 167 -1.34 23.71 -1.94
N LYS A 168 -2.55 23.46 -1.42
CA LYS A 168 -2.76 23.10 -0.02
C LYS A 168 -2.15 21.74 0.34
N MET A 169 -2.21 20.76 -0.56
CA MET A 169 -1.55 19.47 -0.34
C MET A 169 -0.02 19.64 -0.28
N VAL A 170 0.56 20.47 -1.15
CA VAL A 170 2.00 20.80 -1.10
C VAL A 170 2.37 21.46 0.23
N GLN A 171 1.55 22.41 0.70
CA GLN A 171 1.72 23.03 2.01
C GLN A 171 1.69 22.00 3.13
N LEU A 172 0.73 21.06 3.11
CA LEU A 172 0.63 19.99 4.10
C LEU A 172 1.90 19.13 4.19
N LEU A 173 2.43 18.68 3.05
CA LEU A 173 3.70 17.94 3.01
C LEU A 173 4.86 18.78 3.55
N GLY A 174 4.90 20.08 3.25
CA GLY A 174 5.89 21.01 3.80
C GLY A 174 5.80 21.16 5.33
N VAL A 175 4.59 21.12 5.90
CA VAL A 175 4.39 21.13 7.36
C VAL A 175 4.85 19.82 7.99
N PHE A 176 4.56 18.67 7.38
CA PHE A 176 5.07 17.37 7.83
C PHE A 176 6.59 17.28 7.77
N LYS A 177 7.22 17.86 6.75
CA LYS A 177 8.69 17.98 6.69
C LYS A 177 9.28 18.68 7.92
N ARG A 178 8.56 19.60 8.56
CA ARG A 178 8.99 20.26 9.81
C ARG A 178 8.78 19.39 11.05
N GLY A 179 8.17 18.22 10.93
CA GLY A 179 7.91 17.26 12.00
C GLY A 179 6.62 17.50 12.78
N ALA A 180 5.66 18.22 12.18
CA ALA A 180 4.36 18.44 12.81
C ALA A 180 3.55 17.14 12.94
N LEU A 181 2.74 17.04 13.99
CA LEU A 181 1.75 15.98 14.13
C LEU A 181 0.56 16.23 13.21
N VAL A 182 -0.16 15.17 12.83
CA VAL A 182 -1.25 15.24 11.84
C VAL A 182 -2.31 16.30 12.16
N ASP A 183 -2.73 16.41 13.43
CA ASP A 183 -3.78 17.36 13.82
C ASP A 183 -3.29 18.82 13.73
N ASP A 184 -2.05 19.09 14.13
CA ASP A 184 -1.44 20.41 14.05
C ASP A 184 -1.17 20.81 12.60
N ALA A 185 -0.71 19.85 11.78
CA ALA A 185 -0.47 20.06 10.35
C ALA A 185 -1.76 20.42 9.61
N LEU A 186 -2.86 19.71 9.90
CA LEU A 186 -4.16 20.00 9.31
C LEU A 186 -4.70 21.36 9.76
N LYS A 187 -4.57 21.71 11.05
CA LYS A 187 -4.98 23.02 11.57
C LYS A 187 -4.21 24.15 10.91
N GLU A 188 -2.90 24.00 10.74
CA GLU A 188 -2.07 25.03 10.11
C GLU A 188 -2.46 25.27 8.65
N VAL A 189 -2.69 24.20 7.88
CA VAL A 189 -2.90 24.30 6.44
C VAL A 189 -4.36 24.57 6.08
N TYR A 190 -5.30 23.88 6.72
CA TYR A 190 -6.72 23.90 6.36
C TYR A 190 -7.60 24.66 7.37
N GLY A 191 -7.05 25.01 8.54
CA GLY A 191 -7.80 25.69 9.60
C GLY A 191 -8.66 24.76 10.45
N PHE A 192 -8.57 23.44 10.25
CA PHE A 192 -9.34 22.45 11.00
C PHE A 192 -8.51 21.21 11.33
N GLY A 193 -8.86 20.53 12.42
CA GLY A 193 -8.17 19.30 12.87
C GLY A 193 -8.77 18.02 12.29
N VAL A 194 -8.26 16.88 12.76
CA VAL A 194 -8.64 15.53 12.29
C VAL A 194 -10.14 15.25 12.42
N GLN A 195 -10.76 15.64 13.54
CA GLN A 195 -12.18 15.39 13.78
C GLN A 195 -13.07 16.13 12.77
N GLU A 196 -12.72 17.37 12.46
CA GLU A 196 -13.49 18.18 11.54
C GLU A 196 -13.21 17.75 10.09
N LEU A 197 -11.99 17.31 9.76
CA LEU A 197 -11.70 16.64 8.50
C LEU A 197 -12.57 15.39 8.32
N ASP A 198 -12.68 14.52 9.33
CA ASP A 198 -13.54 13.33 9.29
C ASP A 198 -14.99 13.69 8.93
N ASN A 199 -15.55 14.68 9.62
CA ASN A 199 -16.93 15.11 9.39
C ASN A 199 -17.14 15.77 8.02
N ARG A 200 -16.19 16.59 7.57
CA ARG A 200 -16.25 17.26 6.25
C ARG A 200 -16.14 16.26 5.11
N TRP A 201 -15.22 15.30 5.22
CA TRP A 201 -15.07 14.22 4.25
C TRP A 201 -16.31 13.32 4.23
N ARG A 202 -16.81 12.88 5.39
CA ARG A 202 -18.07 12.11 5.49
C ARG A 202 -19.25 12.84 4.84
N ALA A 203 -19.40 14.14 5.10
CA ALA A 203 -20.45 14.95 4.48
C ALA A 203 -20.30 15.01 2.95
N SER A 204 -19.07 15.07 2.42
CA SER A 204 -18.83 15.03 0.97
C SER A 204 -19.26 13.72 0.30
N LEU A 205 -19.35 12.63 1.08
CA LEU A 205 -19.82 11.32 0.65
C LEU A 205 -21.31 11.11 0.94
N GLY A 206 -22.01 12.09 1.53
CA GLY A 206 -23.40 11.97 1.96
C GLY A 206 -23.61 11.17 3.25
N ALA A 207 -22.55 10.93 4.03
CA ALA A 207 -22.62 10.25 5.32
C ALA A 207 -22.87 11.24 6.47
N ALA A 208 -23.54 10.77 7.53
CA ALA A 208 -23.79 11.55 8.73
C ALA A 208 -22.47 11.91 9.45
N PRO A 209 -22.36 13.05 10.14
CA PRO A 209 -21.19 13.38 10.95
C PRO A 209 -21.00 12.34 12.08
N ARG A 210 -19.75 12.18 12.52
CA ARG A 210 -19.37 11.32 13.63
C ARG A 210 -19.06 12.16 14.86
N ASP A 211 -19.63 11.78 16.00
CA ASP A 211 -19.25 12.36 17.28
C ASP A 211 -17.85 11.90 17.71
N ALA A 212 -17.07 12.82 18.31
CA ALA A 212 -15.70 12.55 18.74
C ALA A 212 -15.58 11.42 19.80
N SER A 213 -16.70 11.07 20.46
CA SER A 213 -16.79 10.03 21.48
C SER A 213 -17.19 8.65 20.95
N THR A 214 -17.59 8.54 19.68
CA THR A 214 -18.02 7.26 19.12
C THR A 214 -16.80 6.41 18.78
N PRO A 215 -16.66 5.20 19.36
CA PRO A 215 -15.58 4.30 19.00
C PRO A 215 -15.61 4.02 17.48
N SER A 216 -14.46 4.14 16.82
CA SER A 216 -14.31 3.76 15.42
C SER A 216 -14.78 2.31 15.24
N GLY A 217 -15.61 2.06 14.24
CA GLY A 217 -16.22 0.75 13.99
C GLY A 217 -15.18 -0.35 13.77
N ALA A 218 -14.80 -1.01 14.86
CA ALA A 218 -14.07 -2.26 14.86
C ALA A 218 -14.55 -3.11 16.05
N THR A 219 -15.87 -3.32 16.15
CA THR A 219 -16.52 -4.50 16.75
C THR A 219 -18.04 -4.27 16.73
N GLN A 220 -18.72 -4.71 15.67
CA GLN A 220 -20.00 -5.39 15.92
C GLN A 220 -19.72 -6.89 15.74
N PRO A 221 -20.01 -7.74 16.74
CA PRO A 221 -20.01 -9.18 16.55
C PRO A 221 -21.01 -9.51 15.44
N ASN A 222 -20.62 -10.35 14.49
CA ASN A 222 -21.58 -10.97 13.58
C ASN A 222 -22.74 -11.57 14.39
N PRO A 223 -24.00 -11.53 13.89
CA PRO A 223 -25.08 -12.33 14.45
C PRO A 223 -24.65 -13.80 14.56
N PRO A 224 -25.13 -14.57 15.56
CA PRO A 224 -24.71 -15.95 15.75
C PRO A 224 -24.87 -16.74 14.45
N ALA A 225 -23.80 -17.41 14.02
CA ALA A 225 -23.85 -18.32 12.88
C ALA A 225 -24.96 -19.36 13.13
N GLN A 226 -25.87 -19.49 12.16
CA GLN A 226 -26.82 -20.60 12.15
C GLN A 226 -26.05 -21.94 12.14
N PRO A 227 -26.55 -23.00 12.81
CA PRO A 227 -25.85 -24.27 12.86
C PRO A 227 -25.62 -24.84 11.46
N ASN A 228 -24.36 -25.08 11.12
CA ASN A 228 -23.94 -25.66 9.85
C ASN A 228 -24.61 -27.02 9.61
N GLN A 229 -25.14 -27.23 8.40
CA GLN A 229 -25.31 -28.59 7.87
C GLN A 229 -23.93 -29.26 7.73
N PRO A 230 -23.81 -30.58 7.97
CA PRO A 230 -22.53 -31.27 7.82
C PRO A 230 -22.03 -31.17 6.37
N ALA A 231 -20.78 -30.79 6.20
CA ALA A 231 -20.10 -30.78 4.91
C ALA A 231 -20.09 -32.20 4.31
N GLN A 232 -20.47 -32.30 3.03
CA GLN A 232 -20.25 -33.53 2.27
C GLN A 232 -18.74 -33.75 2.06
N PRO A 233 -18.23 -34.98 2.19
CA PRO A 233 -16.83 -35.26 1.93
C PRO A 233 -16.52 -35.11 0.44
N ASN A 234 -15.49 -34.33 0.13
CA ASN A 234 -14.92 -34.23 -1.22
C ASN A 234 -14.33 -35.58 -1.66
N PRO A 235 -14.43 -35.94 -2.95
CA PRO A 235 -13.78 -37.14 -3.48
C PRO A 235 -12.26 -37.00 -3.49
N ALA A 236 -11.57 -38.12 -3.25
CA ALA A 236 -10.12 -38.23 -3.21
C ALA A 236 -9.45 -37.86 -4.55
N PRO A 237 -8.20 -37.34 -4.53
CA PRO A 237 -7.47 -37.00 -5.74
C PRO A 237 -7.08 -38.25 -6.55
N ALA A 238 -7.23 -38.18 -7.87
CA ALA A 238 -6.80 -39.23 -8.80
C ALA A 238 -5.27 -39.32 -8.90
N ALA A 239 -4.76 -40.55 -8.99
CA ALA A 239 -3.33 -40.86 -9.10
C ALA A 239 -2.73 -40.38 -10.45
N PRO A 240 -1.40 -40.08 -10.49
CA PRO A 240 -0.75 -39.61 -11.72
C PRO A 240 -0.52 -40.77 -12.70
N PHE A 241 -0.84 -40.52 -13.98
CA PHE A 241 -0.46 -41.38 -15.10
C PHE A 241 1.05 -41.31 -15.34
N SER A 242 1.69 -42.48 -15.37
CA SER A 242 3.06 -42.66 -15.84
C SER A 242 3.07 -42.78 -17.36
N CYS A 243 3.92 -42.00 -18.04
CA CYS A 243 4.29 -42.27 -19.43
C CYS A 243 5.81 -42.27 -19.53
N ALA A 244 6.37 -43.46 -19.73
CA ALA A 244 7.78 -43.68 -19.99
C ALA A 244 8.03 -43.64 -21.50
N CYS A 245 8.99 -42.83 -21.94
CA CYS A 245 9.70 -43.04 -23.20
C CYS A 245 11.19 -42.74 -22.98
N LEU A 246 12.01 -43.77 -23.15
CA LEU A 246 13.47 -43.78 -23.14
C LEU A 246 14.03 -43.29 -24.48
N SER A 247 15.08 -42.46 -24.39
CA SER A 247 16.25 -42.29 -25.28
C SER A 247 16.69 -40.82 -25.13
N GLY A 248 17.94 -40.42 -24.90
CA GLY A 248 19.24 -41.07 -24.90
C GLY A 248 20.26 -39.95 -25.19
N ALA A 249 21.46 -40.07 -24.61
CA ALA A 249 22.68 -39.28 -24.86
C ALA A 249 22.89 -37.96 -24.07
N LEU A 250 23.72 -38.09 -23.02
CA LEU A 250 25.04 -37.46 -22.83
C LEU A 250 25.17 -35.96 -23.14
N PHE A 251 25.47 -35.16 -22.10
CA PHE A 251 26.70 -34.35 -22.08
C PHE A 251 27.20 -34.12 -20.65
N LEU A 252 28.50 -34.35 -20.48
CA LEU A 252 29.34 -34.14 -19.30
C LEU A 252 29.72 -32.66 -19.15
N SER A 253 29.75 -32.17 -17.91
CA SER A 253 30.89 -31.46 -17.28
C SER A 253 30.40 -30.87 -15.94
N LEU A 254 30.78 -31.45 -14.80
CA LEU A 254 32.00 -31.15 -14.02
C LEU A 254 32.04 -29.68 -13.56
N TRP A 255 31.91 -29.43 -12.25
CA TRP A 255 32.89 -28.69 -11.43
C TRP A 255 32.58 -28.88 -9.92
N TRP A 256 33.69 -28.98 -9.18
CA TRP A 256 33.95 -29.37 -7.79
C TRP A 256 33.34 -28.45 -6.71
N PHE A 257 32.84 -28.92 -5.55
CA PHE A 257 33.49 -29.19 -4.23
C PHE A 257 34.28 -27.97 -3.66
N ILE A 258 33.98 -27.40 -2.47
CA ILE A 258 34.24 -27.91 -1.10
C ILE A 258 33.56 -26.99 -0.06
N GLN A 259 32.96 -27.57 1.00
CA GLN A 259 33.22 -27.15 2.39
C GLN A 259 32.94 -28.31 3.37
N ARG A 260 34.00 -28.81 3.99
CA ARG A 260 33.96 -29.78 5.10
C ARG A 260 33.70 -29.03 6.40
N SER A 261 32.72 -29.51 7.15
CA SER A 261 32.48 -29.25 8.56
C SER A 261 33.47 -30.03 9.44
N SER A 262 33.86 -29.38 10.51
CA SER A 262 34.67 -29.85 11.63
C SER A 262 33.96 -30.96 12.41
N ALA A 263 34.68 -32.03 12.74
CA ALA A 263 34.39 -32.87 13.92
C ALA A 263 35.65 -33.63 14.33
N THR A 264 36.03 -33.42 15.61
CA THR A 264 36.97 -34.13 16.48
C THR A 264 38.44 -34.23 16.08
#